data_AF-A0A1E5WFX2-F1
#
_entry.id   AF-A0A1E5WFX2-F1
#
_cell.length_a   1.000
_cell.length_b   1.000
_cell.length_c   1.000
_cell.angle_alpha   90.00
_cell.angle_beta   90.00
_cell.angle_gamma   90.00
#
_symmetry.space_group_name_H-M   'P 1'
#
loop_
_entity.id
_entity.type
_entity.pdbx_description
1 polymer ?
#
loop_
_entity_poly.entity_id
_entity_poly.type
_entity_poly.pdbx_seq_one_letter_code
_entity_poly.pdbx_strand_id
1 'polypeptide(L)'
;LAPTSEDCLPNWWLRSRKQVTKVRRKAFDSFCLLLSRLLWLERNSRVFRSVSQPPDPLVDVIFEQASLWSSAGLLDSACLFSE
;
A
#
# COMPACT_ATOMS: atom_id res chain seq x y z
N LEU A 1 9.91 6.02 -5.99
CA LEU A 1 9.47 4.82 -6.72
C LEU A 1 7.98 4.95 -7.06
N ALA A 2 7.60 5.82 -7.99
CA ALA A 2 6.19 5.96 -8.39
C ALA A 2 5.90 5.07 -9.61
N PRO A 3 4.72 4.42 -9.68
CA PRO A 3 4.29 3.72 -10.89
C PRO A 3 3.99 4.71 -12.01
N THR A 4 4.22 4.30 -13.26
CA THR A 4 3.77 5.03 -14.46
C THR A 4 2.41 4.50 -14.92
N SER A 5 1.76 5.21 -15.85
CA SER A 5 0.47 4.77 -16.43
C SER A 5 0.54 3.45 -17.19
N GLU A 6 1.73 3.03 -17.62
CA GLU A 6 1.96 1.78 -18.36
C GLU A 6 2.24 0.59 -17.44
N ASP A 7 2.48 0.86 -16.15
CA ASP A 7 2.80 -0.19 -15.19
C ASP A 7 1.54 -0.92 -14.70
N CYS A 8 1.60 -2.24 -14.66
CA CYS A 8 0.70 -3.02 -13.81
C CYS A 8 1.32 -3.23 -12.42
N LEU A 9 0.46 -3.38 -11.41
CA LEU A 9 0.86 -3.45 -10.00
C LEU A 9 1.95 -4.52 -9.71
N PRO A 10 1.86 -5.78 -10.20
CA PRO A 10 2.89 -6.78 -9.95
C PRO A 10 4.25 -6.41 -10.55
N ASN A 11 4.27 -5.88 -11.78
CA ASN A 11 5.51 -5.52 -12.47
C ASN A 11 6.19 -4.33 -11.79
N TRP A 12 5.42 -3.29 -11.46
CA TRP A 12 5.93 -2.15 -10.73
C TRP A 12 6.45 -2.54 -9.35
N TRP A 13 5.72 -3.36 -8.60
CA TRP A 13 6.15 -3.81 -7.27
C TRP A 13 7.48 -4.55 -7.37
N LEU A 14 7.59 -5.56 -8.24
CA LEU A 14 8.84 -6.33 -8.40
C LEU A 14 10.02 -5.47 -8.82
N ARG A 15 9.82 -4.51 -9.74
CA ARG A 15 10.87 -3.58 -10.18
C ARG A 15 11.28 -2.63 -9.05
N SER A 16 10.31 -2.04 -8.36
CA SER A 16 10.54 -1.11 -7.25
C SER A 16 11.27 -1.78 -6.09
N ARG A 17 10.87 -3.01 -5.75
CA ARG A 17 11.51 -3.83 -4.72
C ARG A 17 13.01 -4.05 -4.95
N LYS A 18 13.46 -4.14 -6.22
CA LYS A 18 14.89 -4.28 -6.55
C LYS A 18 15.71 -3.04 -6.16
N GLN A 19 15.09 -1.87 -6.17
CA GLN A 19 15.70 -0.59 -5.78
C GLN A 19 15.65 -0.34 -4.26
N VAL A 20 14.84 -1.11 -3.53
CA VAL A 20 14.77 -1.07 -2.07
C VAL A 20 15.89 -1.92 -1.46
N THR A 21 16.55 -1.38 -0.45
CA THR A 21 17.60 -2.08 0.32
C THR A 21 17.05 -3.36 0.95
N LYS A 22 17.88 -4.41 1.06
CA LYS A 22 17.42 -5.72 1.55
C LYS A 22 16.71 -5.65 2.90
N VAL A 23 17.19 -4.79 3.81
CA VAL A 23 16.62 -4.58 5.14
C VAL A 23 15.20 -4.01 5.07
N ARG A 24 14.94 -3.06 4.16
CA ARG A 24 13.64 -2.37 4.03
C ARG A 24 12.62 -3.14 3.19
N ARG A 25 13.01 -4.19 2.45
CA ARG A 25 12.11 -4.93 1.54
C ARG A 25 10.89 -5.52 2.23
N LYS A 26 11.05 -6.08 3.45
CA LYS A 26 9.92 -6.66 4.18
C LYS A 26 8.86 -5.61 4.52
N ALA A 27 9.28 -4.45 5.03
CA ALA A 27 8.39 -3.34 5.34
C ALA A 27 7.71 -2.81 4.06
N PHE A 28 8.49 -2.63 2.99
CA PHE A 28 7.99 -2.20 1.68
C PHE A 28 6.94 -3.17 1.11
N ASP A 29 7.24 -4.48 1.10
CA ASP A 29 6.33 -5.50 0.61
C ASP A 29 5.03 -5.55 1.43
N SER A 30 5.12 -5.41 2.77
CA SER A 30 3.95 -5.35 3.65
C SER A 30 3.08 -4.13 3.35
N PHE A 31 3.70 -2.96 3.14
CA PHE A 31 2.98 -1.75 2.78
C PHE A 31 2.31 -1.84 1.40
N CYS A 32 3.01 -2.37 0.38
CA CYS A 32 2.43 -2.61 -0.93
C CYS A 32 1.23 -3.57 -0.86
N LEU A 33 1.30 -4.61 -0.03
CA LEU A 33 0.19 -5.53 0.20
C LEU A 33 -1.01 -4.83 0.86
N LEU A 34 -0.77 -3.98 1.87
CA LEU A 34 -1.82 -3.16 2.49
C LEU A 34 -2.52 -2.26 1.46
N LEU A 35 -1.75 -1.51 0.66
CA LEU A 35 -2.31 -0.64 -0.39
C LEU A 35 -3.13 -1.44 -1.39
N SER A 36 -2.61 -2.59 -1.85
CA SER A 36 -3.31 -3.49 -2.77
C SER A 36 -4.65 -3.95 -2.20
N ARG A 37 -4.68 -4.31 -0.91
CA ARG A 37 -5.90 -4.73 -0.20
C ARG A 37 -6.93 -3.60 -0.12
N LEU A 38 -6.51 -2.40 0.27
CA LEU A 38 -7.42 -1.26 0.44
C LEU A 38 -8.00 -0.80 -0.91
N LEU A 39 -7.18 -0.74 -1.95
CA LEU A 39 -7.65 -0.43 -3.30
C LEU A 39 -8.62 -1.49 -3.84
N TRP A 40 -8.38 -2.77 -3.54
CA TRP A 40 -9.29 -3.84 -3.92
C TRP A 40 -10.64 -3.73 -3.17
N LEU A 41 -10.62 -3.44 -1.87
CA LEU A 41 -11.84 -3.24 -1.07
C LEU A 41 -12.65 -2.03 -1.58
N GLU A 42 -11.97 -0.94 -1.89
CA GLU A 42 -12.57 0.26 -2.47
C GLU A 42 -13.28 -0.06 -3.79
N ARG A 43 -12.56 -0.72 -4.73
CA ARG A 43 -13.10 -1.12 -6.02
C ARG A 43 -14.31 -2.06 -5.88
N ASN A 44 -14.26 -2.99 -4.93
CA ASN A 44 -15.38 -3.87 -4.64
C ASN A 44 -16.58 -3.11 -4.08
N SER A 45 -16.36 -2.10 -3.24
CA SER A 45 -17.44 -1.24 -2.75
C SER A 45 -18.13 -0.51 -3.90
N ARG A 46 -17.35 0.02 -4.86
CA ARG A 46 -17.90 0.66 -6.06
C ARG A 46 -18.77 -0.30 -6.87
N VAL A 47 -18.27 -1.51 -7.12
CA VAL A 47 -18.93 -2.49 -8.01
C VAL A 47 -20.14 -3.14 -7.34
N PHE A 48 -20.00 -3.61 -6.10
CA PHE A 48 -21.01 -4.45 -5.45
C PHE A 48 -21.97 -3.68 -4.54
N ARG A 49 -21.59 -2.47 -4.10
CA ARG A 49 -22.41 -1.65 -3.19
C ARG A 49 -22.84 -0.32 -3.81
N SER A 50 -22.33 0.00 -5.01
CA SER A 50 -22.54 1.30 -5.67
C SER A 50 -22.12 2.50 -4.79
N VAL A 51 -21.23 2.28 -3.83
CA VAL A 51 -20.65 3.32 -2.97
C VAL A 51 -19.26 3.63 -3.48
N SER A 52 -19.02 4.88 -3.85
CA SER A 52 -17.71 5.38 -4.26
C SER A 52 -17.20 6.36 -3.23
N GLN A 53 -15.99 6.14 -2.72
CA GLN A 53 -15.32 7.13 -1.88
C GLN A 53 -14.47 8.06 -2.75
N PRO A 54 -14.39 9.36 -2.40
CA PRO A 54 -13.40 10.24 -2.99
C PRO A 54 -11.97 9.80 -2.60
N PRO A 55 -10.94 10.23 -3.34
CA PRO A 55 -9.56 9.86 -3.06
C PRO A 55 -9.07 10.33 -1.68
N ASP A 56 -9.48 11.51 -1.23
CA ASP A 56 -8.93 12.10 0.01
C ASP A 56 -9.26 11.26 1.25
N PRO A 57 -10.52 10.83 1.49
CA PRO A 57 -10.83 9.91 2.60
C PRO A 57 -10.11 8.55 2.53
N LEU A 58 -9.77 8.08 1.32
CA LEU A 58 -9.06 6.82 1.17
C LEU A 58 -7.62 6.92 1.71
N VAL A 59 -6.99 8.08 1.55
CA VAL A 59 -5.65 8.35 2.08
C VAL A 59 -5.66 8.31 3.61
N ASP A 60 -6.68 8.90 4.25
CA ASP A 60 -6.84 8.84 5.71
C ASP A 60 -6.99 7.40 6.20
N VAL A 61 -7.80 6.59 5.51
CA VAL A 61 -7.97 5.15 5.81
C VAL A 61 -6.65 4.39 5.64
N ILE A 62 -5.84 4.72 4.62
CA ILE A 62 -4.53 4.10 4.42
C ILE A 62 -3.61 4.40 5.61
N PHE A 63 -3.56 5.65 6.09
CA PHE A 63 -2.74 6.02 7.24
C PHE A 63 -3.20 5.35 8.53
N GLU A 64 -4.51 5.32 8.79
CA GLU A 64 -5.09 4.63 9.94
C GLU A 64 -4.73 3.14 9.92
N GLN A 65 -4.91 2.48 8.78
CA GLN A 65 -4.59 1.05 8.64
C GLN A 65 -3.09 0.79 8.74
N ALA A 66 -2.23 1.66 8.21
CA ALA A 66 -0.79 1.53 8.35
C ALA A 66 -0.37 1.63 9.83
N SER A 67 -0.97 2.55 10.60
CA SER A 67 -0.75 2.67 12.05
C SER A 67 -1.17 1.39 12.79
N LEU A 68 -2.37 0.87 12.48
CA LEU A 68 -2.87 -0.38 13.06
C LEU A 68 -1.94 -1.56 12.73
N TRP A 69 -1.51 -1.70 11.47
CA TRP A 69 -0.58 -2.75 11.06
C TRP A 69 0.78 -2.63 11.75
N SER A 70 1.22 -1.40 12.02
CA SER A 70 2.43 -1.14 12.78
C SER A 70 2.29 -1.59 14.23
N SER A 71 1.18 -1.25 14.89
CA SER A 71 0.91 -1.70 16.26
C SER A 71 0.78 -3.23 16.38
N ALA A 72 0.30 -3.89 15.32
CA ALA A 72 0.18 -5.33 15.24
C ALA A 72 1.49 -6.05 14.84
N GLY A 73 2.57 -5.30 14.57
CA GLY A 73 3.87 -5.86 14.13
C GLY A 73 3.88 -6.38 12.69
N LEU A 74 2.86 -6.06 11.89
CA LEU A 74 2.74 -6.45 10.49
C LEU A 74 3.46 -5.49 9.55
N LEU A 75 3.60 -4.22 9.96
CA LEU A 75 4.32 -3.20 9.21
C LEU A 75 5.40 -2.57 10.11
N ASP A 76 6.67 -2.68 9.72
CA ASP A 76 7.74 -1.93 10.36
C ASP A 76 7.79 -0.52 9.76
N SER A 77 6.95 0.36 10.30
CA SER A 77 6.82 1.75 9.85
C SER A 77 8.13 2.54 10.05
N ALA A 78 8.86 2.28 11.13
CA ALA A 78 10.16 2.90 11.39
C ALA A 78 11.19 2.51 10.31
N CYS A 79 11.26 1.24 9.92
CA CYS A 79 12.12 0.79 8.84
C CYS A 79 11.70 1.34 7.47
N LEU A 80 10.39 1.53 7.24
CA LEU A 80 9.84 2.04 5.98
C LEU A 80 10.16 3.53 5.78
N PHE A 81 10.01 4.35 6.83
CA PHE A 81 10.11 5.81 6.78
C PHE A 81 11.44 6.37 7.32
N SER A 82 12.33 5.52 7.83
CA SER A 82 13.71 5.90 8.18
C SER A 82 14.41 6.45 6.93
N GLU A 83 15.08 7.60 7.08
CA GLU A 83 16.05 8.12 6.10
C GLU A 83 17.15 7.08 5.85
#